data_AF-A0A1G3B1X9-F1
#
_entry.id   AF-A0A1G3B1X9-F1
#
_cell.length_a   1.000
_cell.length_b   1.000
_cell.length_c   1.000
_cell.angle_alpha   90.00
_cell.angle_beta   90.00
_cell.angle_gamma   90.00
#
_symmetry.space_group_name_H-M   'P 1'
#
loop_
_entity.id
_entity.type
_entity.pdbx_description
1 polymer ?
#
loop_
_entity_poly.entity_id
_entity_poly.type
_entity_poly.pdbx_seq_one_letter_code
_entity_poly.pdbx_strand_id
1 'polypeptide(L)' 'MTCAGCEGRVKDALTACEGVTNAQVSHKDGKAVVQVEGKANKEELIEAVEKVGFSASEG' A
#
# COMPACT_ATOMS: atom_id res chain seq x y z
N MET A 1 2.57 0.93 -10.78
CA MET A 1 2.12 -0.48 -10.84
C MET A 1 1.59 -0.76 -12.23
N THR A 2 2.00 -1.85 -12.90
CA THR A 2 1.62 -2.14 -14.30
C THR A 2 0.95 -3.51 -14.52
N CYS A 3 0.86 -4.38 -13.51
CA CYS A 3 0.17 -5.67 -13.63
C CYS A 3 -0.48 -6.12 -12.32
N ALA A 4 -1.36 -7.12 -12.40
CA ALA A 4 -2.00 -7.74 -11.24
C ALA A 4 -0.99 -8.32 -10.22
N GLY A 5 0.19 -8.76 -10.68
CA GLY A 5 1.27 -9.18 -9.78
C GLY A 5 1.89 -8.02 -8.99
N CYS A 6 1.98 -6.82 -9.59
CA CYS A 6 2.43 -5.62 -8.89
C CYS A 6 1.41 -5.19 -7.83
N GLU A 7 0.12 -5.30 -8.13
CA GLU A 7 -0.98 -5.02 -7.20
C GLU A 7 -0.90 -5.90 -5.96
N GLY A 8 -0.71 -7.21 -6.14
CA GLY A 8 -0.54 -8.16 -5.04
C GLY A 8 0.63 -7.79 -4.13
N ARG A 9 1.82 -7.52 -4.70
CA ARG A 9 3.02 -7.13 -3.93
C ARG A 9 2.80 -5.88 -3.07
N VAL A 10 2.16 -4.86 -3.64
CA VAL A 10 1.87 -3.62 -2.92
C VAL A 10 0.83 -3.86 -1.83
N LYS A 11 -0.20 -4.66 -2.12
CA LYS A 11 -1.21 -5.04 -1.12
C LYS A 11 -0.57 -5.78 0.05
N ASP A 12 0.26 -6.79 -0.22
CA ASP A 12 0.92 -7.59 0.82
C ASP A 12 1.80 -6.71 1.71
N ALA A 13 2.57 -5.79 1.11
CA ALA A 13 3.40 -4.83 1.85
C ALA A 13 2.58 -3.92 2.76
N LEU A 14 1.46 -3.39 2.26
CA LEU A 14 0.57 -2.53 3.05
C LEU A 14 -0.12 -3.29 4.18
N THR A 15 -0.59 -4.52 3.94
CA THR A 15 -1.22 -5.33 4.98
C THR A 15 -0.26 -5.82 6.06
N ALA A 16 1.06 -5.79 5.79
CA ALA A 16 2.08 -6.11 6.78
C ALA A 16 2.36 -4.96 7.77
N CYS A 17 1.90 -3.74 7.48
CA CYS A 17 2.04 -2.60 8.38
C CYS A 17 1.12 -2.73 9.60
N GLU A 18 1.65 -2.43 10.78
CA GLU A 18 0.91 -2.55 12.03
C GLU A 18 -0.23 -1.53 12.10
N GLY A 19 -1.45 -2.00 12.34
CA GLY A 19 -2.65 -1.17 12.40
C GLY A 19 -3.41 -1.05 11.07
N VAL A 20 -2.90 -1.62 9.97
CA VAL A 20 -3.66 -1.77 8.73
C VAL A 20 -4.69 -2.89 8.89
N THR A 21 -5.97 -2.54 8.78
CA THR A 21 -7.06 -3.53 8.83
C THR A 21 -7.52 -3.96 7.45
N ASN A 22 -7.32 -3.11 6.44
CA ASN A 22 -7.67 -3.42 5.06
C ASN A 22 -6.80 -2.63 4.08
N ALA A 23 -6.41 -3.26 2.98
CA ALA A 23 -5.73 -2.60 1.87
C ALA A 23 -6.36 -3.05 0.54
N GLN A 24 -6.87 -2.08 -0.21
CA GLN A 24 -7.37 -2.26 -1.57
C GLN A 24 -6.42 -1.56 -2.51
N VAL A 25 -5.87 -2.29 -3.46
CA VAL A 25 -4.92 -1.76 -4.44
C VAL A 25 -5.51 -2.01 -5.82
N SER A 26 -5.44 -1.01 -6.69
CA SER A 26 -5.88 -1.10 -8.09
C SER A 26 -4.74 -0.69 -8.99
N HIS A 27 -4.15 -1.65 -9.73
CA HIS A 27 -3.18 -1.33 -10.77
C HIS A 27 -3.82 -0.57 -11.94
N LYS A 28 -5.14 -0.71 -12.15
CA LYS A 28 -5.88 0.00 -13.21
C LYS A 28 -5.96 1.49 -12.92
N ASP A 29 -6.25 1.84 -11.67
CA ASP A 29 -6.38 3.24 -11.23
C ASP A 29 -5.06 3.83 -10.74
N GLY A 30 -4.04 2.99 -10.53
CA GLY A 30 -2.77 3.41 -9.96
C GLY A 30 -2.88 3.88 -8.51
N LYS A 31 -3.88 3.39 -7.77
CA LYS A 31 -4.22 3.84 -6.41
C LYS A 31 -4.26 2.70 -5.41
N ALA A 32 -3.94 3.04 -4.17
CA ALA A 32 -4.14 2.17 -3.02
C ALA A 32 -5.00 2.91 -1.98
N VAL A 33 -6.02 2.24 -1.46
CA VAL A 33 -6.87 2.70 -0.37
C VAL A 33 -6.62 1.79 0.81
N VAL A 34 -6.16 2.38 1.91
CA VAL A 34 -5.76 1.66 3.12
C VAL A 34 -6.64 2.12 4.27
N GLN A 35 -7.23 1.16 4.99
CA GLN A 35 -7.92 1.42 6.25
C GLN A 35 -6.97 1.09 7.39
N VAL A 36 -6.83 2.05 8.29
CA VAL A 36 -5.96 1.96 9.45
C VAL A 36 -6.82 2.14 10.70
N GLU A 37 -6.82 1.13 11.57
CA GLU A 37 -7.38 1.22 12.94
C GLU A 37 -6.23 1.03 13.92
N GLY A 38 -5.36 2.02 14.01
CA GLY A 38 -4.12 1.91 14.80
C GLY A 38 -3.20 3.11 14.63
N LYS A 39 -1.91 2.88 14.87
CA LYS A 39 -0.86 3.93 14.82
C LYS A 39 -0.15 4.06 13.48
N ALA A 40 -0.44 3.18 12.51
CA ALA A 40 0.19 3.25 11.19
C ALA A 40 0.05 4.67 10.63
N ASN A 41 1.18 5.33 10.43
CA ASN A 41 1.18 6.66 9.85
C ASN A 41 1.36 6.57 8.33
N LYS A 42 1.09 7.67 7.63
CA LYS A 42 1.16 7.70 6.17
C LYS A 42 2.58 7.43 5.64
N GLU A 43 3.59 7.89 6.37
CA GLU A 43 5.00 7.70 6.00
C GLU A 43 5.37 6.21 6.01
N GLU A 44 4.98 5.46 7.04
CA GLU A 44 5.21 4.02 7.14
C GLU A 44 4.57 3.24 5.98
N LEU A 45 3.36 3.64 5.59
CA LEU A 45 2.66 3.04 4.45
C LEU A 45 3.39 3.35 3.14
N ILE A 46 3.84 4.58 2.94
CA ILE A 46 4.61 4.98 1.76
C ILE A 46 5.94 4.22 1.70
N GLU A 47 6.68 4.16 2.81
CA GLU A 47 7.94 3.40 2.91
C GLU A 47 7.74 1.90 2.63
N ALA A 48 6.62 1.31 3.08
CA ALA A 48 6.31 -0.09 2.79
C ALA A 48 6.15 -0.34 1.29
N VAL A 49 5.52 0.60 0.56
CA VAL A 49 5.36 0.53 -0.89
C VAL A 49 6.71 0.76 -1.61
N GLU A 50 7.54 1.66 -1.11
CA GLU A 50 8.88 1.91 -1.65
C GLU A 50 9.82 0.71 -1.46
N LYS A 51 9.73 0.00 -0.34
CA LYS A 51 10.50 -1.23 -0.08
C LYS A 51 10.21 -2.34 -1.09
N VAL A 52 9.02 -2.37 -1.69
CA VAL A 52 8.67 -3.32 -2.77
C VAL A 52 8.90 -2.76 -4.17
N GLY A 53 9.57 -1.60 -4.29
CA GLY A 53 10.06 -1.03 -5.55
C GLY A 53 9.06 -0.13 -6.27
N PHE A 54 8.07 0.44 -5.55
CA PHE A 54 7.11 1.37 -6.12
C PHE A 54 7.11 2.70 -5.36
N SER A 55 7.03 3.82 -6.07
CA SER A 55 6.82 5.11 -5.43
C SER A 55 5.35 5.30 -5.07
N ALA A 56 5.09 5.85 -3.89
CA ALA A 56 3.75 6.22 -3.43
C ALA A 56 3.78 7.62 -2.84
N SER A 57 2.66 8.32 -2.92
CA SER A 57 2.44 9.62 -2.28
C SER A 57 1.04 9.65 -1.70
N GLU A 58 0.86 10.42 -0.63
CA GLU A 58 -0.48 10.73 -0.16
C GLU A 58 -1.23 11.63 -1.17
N GLY A 59 -2.55 11.50 -1.23
CA GLY A 59 -3.42 12.23 -2.14
C GLY A 59 -4.78 12.50 -1.55
#